data_AF-A0A0U3DXA6-F1
#
_entry.id   AF-A0A0U3DXA6-F1
#
_cell.length_a   1.000
_cell.length_b   1.000
_cell.length_c   1.000
_cell.angle_alpha   90.00
_cell.angle_beta   90.00
_cell.angle_gamma   90.00
#
_symmetry.space_group_name_H-M   'P 1'
#
loop_
_entity.id
_entity.type
_entity.pdbx_description
1 polymer ?
#
loop_
_entity_poly.entity_id
_entity_poly.type
_entity_poly.pdbx_seq_one_letter_code
_entity_poly.pdbx_strand_id
1 'polypeptide(L)'
;MGESIRGLGEKQIKMIFYRYRLKLSYSEIGDMLGTSKQNVHSTLKRINRNYTECKEIVELVELASNPFVEVTKGSNVMDVSDRVLEVADSEGIKLRGNKSEIITWIKWHFNMDDLIIKEEGGIVIKNDGSLMKVSDIILKKIKALLNQYGQQK
;
A
#
# COMPACT_ATOMS: atom_id res chain seq x y z
N MET A 1 21.27 -4.11 7.74
CA MET A 1 20.20 -4.34 8.73
C MET A 1 18.94 -3.72 8.15
N GLY A 2 18.05 -4.54 7.58
CA GLY A 2 16.85 -4.02 6.90
C GLY A 2 15.86 -3.50 7.93
N GLU A 3 15.42 -2.26 7.77
CA GLU A 3 14.45 -1.62 8.65
C GLU A 3 13.24 -2.53 8.85
N SER A 4 13.10 -3.10 10.05
CA SER A 4 11.90 -3.83 10.42
C SER A 4 10.75 -2.85 10.46
N ILE A 5 9.64 -3.18 9.81
CA ILE A 5 8.35 -2.60 10.21
C ILE A 5 8.13 -3.05 11.66
N ARG A 6 7.72 -2.18 12.59
CA ARG A 6 7.53 -2.61 13.98
C ARG A 6 6.56 -3.79 14.02
N GLY A 7 7.03 -4.95 14.48
CA GLY A 7 6.21 -6.15 14.66
C GLY A 7 6.01 -7.05 13.43
N LEU A 8 6.57 -6.74 12.26
CA LEU A 8 6.50 -7.63 11.08
C LEU A 8 7.88 -7.99 10.52
N GLY A 9 8.19 -9.29 10.54
CA GLY A 9 9.33 -9.88 9.84
C GLY A 9 9.09 -10.04 8.33
N GLU A 10 10.16 -10.19 7.56
CA GLU A 10 10.11 -10.25 6.09
C GLU A 10 9.17 -11.35 5.55
N LYS A 11 9.17 -12.54 6.18
CA LYS A 11 8.24 -13.62 5.82
C LYS A 11 6.78 -13.21 5.99
N GLN A 12 6.44 -12.45 7.03
CA GLN A 12 5.07 -11.99 7.27
C GLN A 12 4.64 -10.96 6.23
N ILE A 13 5.54 -10.05 5.86
CA ILE A 13 5.30 -9.08 4.77
C ILE A 13 5.02 -9.83 3.45
N LYS A 14 5.81 -10.85 3.13
CA LYS A 14 5.59 -11.71 1.96
C LYS A 14 4.24 -12.45 2.02
N MET A 15 3.87 -13.01 3.17
CA MET A 15 2.55 -13.64 3.35
C MET A 15 1.40 -12.68 3.09
N ILE A 16 1.49 -11.43 3.60
CA ILE A 16 0.48 -10.39 3.34
C ILE A 16 0.44 -10.09 1.84
N PHE A 17 1.57 -9.79 1.23
CA PHE A 17 1.64 -9.47 -0.20
C PHE A 17 1.05 -10.61 -1.06
N TYR A 18 1.46 -11.85 -0.86
CA TYR A 18 0.93 -12.99 -1.62
C TYR A 18 -0.57 -13.19 -1.41
N ARG A 19 -1.05 -13.04 -0.18
CA ARG A 19 -2.47 -13.24 0.13
C ARG A 19 -3.35 -12.16 -0.48
N TYR A 20 -2.96 -10.90 -0.36
CA TYR A 20 -3.80 -9.76 -0.66
C TYR A 20 -3.60 -9.22 -2.08
N ARG A 21 -2.35 -9.22 -2.58
CA ARG A 21 -2.01 -8.74 -3.93
C ARG A 21 -2.13 -9.85 -4.97
N LEU A 22 -1.45 -10.97 -4.75
CA LEU A 22 -1.44 -12.10 -5.71
C LEU A 22 -2.65 -13.03 -5.56
N LYS A 23 -3.46 -12.85 -4.52
CA LYS A 23 -4.66 -13.66 -4.21
C LYS A 23 -4.40 -15.16 -4.04
N LEU A 24 -3.18 -15.54 -3.65
CA LEU A 24 -2.81 -16.94 -3.42
C LEU A 24 -3.52 -17.53 -2.19
N SER A 25 -3.76 -18.84 -2.24
CA SER A 25 -4.27 -19.63 -1.13
C SER A 25 -3.21 -19.83 -0.04
N TYR A 26 -3.64 -20.19 1.17
CA TYR A 26 -2.71 -20.49 2.27
C TYR A 26 -1.78 -21.67 1.96
N SER A 27 -2.18 -22.59 1.08
CA SER A 27 -1.33 -23.70 0.66
C SER A 27 -0.21 -23.21 -0.24
N GLU A 28 -0.56 -22.49 -1.32
CA GLU A 28 0.41 -21.93 -2.27
C GLU A 28 1.43 -21.01 -1.58
N ILE A 29 0.96 -20.17 -0.64
CA ILE A 29 1.84 -19.32 0.17
C ILE A 29 2.78 -20.17 1.03
N GLY A 30 2.29 -21.29 1.58
CA GLY A 30 3.10 -22.22 2.35
C GLY A 30 4.22 -22.84 1.52
N ASP A 31 3.86 -23.32 0.33
CA ASP A 31 4.78 -23.93 -0.63
C ASP A 31 5.85 -22.92 -1.07
N MET A 32 5.45 -21.68 -1.39
CA MET A 32 6.37 -20.61 -1.79
C MET A 32 7.34 -20.17 -0.67
N LEU A 33 6.93 -20.24 0.59
CA LEU A 33 7.72 -19.75 1.74
C LEU A 33 8.41 -20.87 2.53
N GLY A 34 8.28 -22.12 2.09
CA GLY A 34 8.82 -23.29 2.79
C GLY A 34 8.24 -23.44 4.20
N THR A 35 6.91 -23.31 4.33
CA THR A 35 6.20 -23.39 5.61
C THR A 35 4.84 -24.08 5.46
N SER A 36 4.26 -24.58 6.56
CA SER A 36 2.94 -25.20 6.51
C SER A 36 1.81 -24.20 6.28
N LYS A 37 0.75 -24.65 5.60
CA LYS A 37 -0.54 -23.94 5.46
C LYS A 37 -1.09 -23.48 6.80
N GLN A 38 -0.95 -24.30 7.84
CA GLN A 38 -1.42 -23.99 9.19
C GLN A 38 -0.66 -22.81 9.79
N ASN A 39 0.66 -22.74 9.58
CA ASN A 39 1.47 -21.62 10.04
C ASN A 39 1.16 -20.33 9.28
N VAL A 40 0.90 -20.41 7.97
CA VAL A 40 0.43 -19.26 7.18
C VAL A 40 -0.90 -18.74 7.72
N HIS A 41 -1.86 -19.65 7.93
CA HIS A 41 -3.18 -19.30 8.44
C HIS A 41 -3.12 -18.65 9.82
N SER A 42 -2.39 -19.26 10.77
CA SER A 42 -2.28 -18.73 12.13
C SER A 42 -1.59 -17.37 12.16
N THR A 43 -0.56 -17.19 11.33
CA THR A 43 0.19 -15.93 11.21
C THR A 43 -0.69 -14.82 10.65
N LEU A 44 -1.34 -15.04 9.50
CA LEU A 44 -2.23 -14.04 8.90
C LEU A 44 -3.44 -13.72 9.79
N LYS A 45 -3.96 -14.72 10.51
CA LYS A 45 -5.02 -14.51 11.51
C LYS A 45 -4.56 -13.62 12.66
N ARG A 46 -3.31 -13.79 13.15
CA ARG A 46 -2.72 -12.92 14.17
C ARG A 46 -2.53 -11.50 13.66
N ILE A 47 -2.02 -11.34 12.45
CA ILE A 47 -1.82 -10.05 11.80
C ILE A 47 -3.15 -9.32 11.67
N ASN A 48 -4.22 -10.01 11.25
CA ASN A 48 -5.56 -9.42 11.17
C ASN A 48 -6.14 -9.02 12.53
N ARG A 49 -5.82 -9.75 13.60
CA ARG A 49 -6.24 -9.38 14.96
C ARG A 49 -5.55 -8.11 15.46
N ASN A 50 -4.28 -7.95 15.11
CA ASN A 50 -3.48 -6.79 15.50
C ASN A 50 -3.58 -5.64 14.47
N TYR A 51 -4.40 -5.81 13.42
CA TYR A 51 -4.52 -4.89 12.30
C TYR A 51 -4.79 -3.47 12.76
N THR A 52 -5.70 -3.30 13.72
CA THR A 52 -6.10 -1.99 14.24
C THR A 52 -5.08 -1.37 15.19
N GLU A 53 -4.13 -2.15 15.72
CA GLU A 53 -3.16 -1.69 16.72
C GLU A 53 -1.82 -1.26 16.11
N CYS A 54 -1.52 -1.65 14.87
CA CYS A 54 -0.25 -1.37 14.21
C CYS A 54 -0.48 -0.65 12.88
N LYS A 55 -0.25 0.67 12.88
CA LYS A 55 -0.40 1.54 11.70
C LYS A 55 0.33 1.00 10.46
N GLU A 56 1.54 0.46 10.63
CA GLU A 56 2.31 -0.05 9.50
C GLU A 56 1.69 -1.33 8.89
N ILE A 57 1.00 -2.15 9.69
CA ILE A 57 0.27 -3.32 9.18
C ILE A 57 -0.93 -2.86 8.34
N VAL A 58 -1.64 -1.83 8.80
CA VAL A 58 -2.72 -1.20 8.02
C VAL A 58 -2.19 -0.68 6.69
N GLU A 59 -1.14 0.14 6.72
CA GLU A 59 -0.51 0.68 5.50
C GLU A 59 -0.11 -0.43 4.52
N LEU A 60 0.51 -1.50 5.02
CA LEU A 60 0.99 -2.60 4.18
C LEU A 60 -0.16 -3.38 3.52
N VAL A 61 -1.19 -3.73 4.27
CA VAL A 61 -2.34 -4.48 3.74
C VAL A 61 -3.14 -3.64 2.77
N GLU A 62 -3.38 -2.36 3.09
CA GLU A 62 -4.12 -1.43 2.24
C GLU A 62 -3.39 -1.24 0.92
N LEU A 63 -2.07 -1.03 0.95
CA LEU A 63 -1.23 -0.90 -0.24
C LEU A 63 -1.15 -2.19 -1.06
N ALA A 64 -1.19 -3.36 -0.42
CA ALA A 64 -1.20 -4.66 -1.11
C ALA A 64 -2.57 -4.98 -1.74
N SER A 65 -3.66 -4.45 -1.18
CA SER A 65 -5.04 -4.83 -1.54
C SER A 65 -5.68 -3.90 -2.54
N ASN A 66 -5.23 -2.64 -2.62
CA ASN A 66 -5.90 -1.57 -3.35
C ASN A 66 -4.94 -0.92 -4.36
N PRO A 67 -5.48 -0.23 -5.39
CA PRO A 67 -4.67 0.61 -6.26
C PRO A 67 -4.03 1.78 -5.48
N PHE A 68 -2.88 2.24 -5.96
CA PHE A 68 -2.15 3.33 -5.32
C PHE A 68 -1.39 4.19 -6.33
N VAL A 69 -1.15 5.44 -5.95
CA VAL A 69 -0.29 6.39 -6.65
C VAL A 69 0.95 6.62 -5.81
N GLU A 70 2.12 6.46 -6.42
CA GLU A 70 3.38 6.87 -5.81
C GLU A 70 3.57 8.38 -5.91
N VAL A 71 3.97 8.97 -4.79
CA VAL A 71 4.33 10.37 -4.65
C VAL A 71 5.85 10.46 -4.47
N THR A 72 6.52 11.01 -5.47
CA THR A 72 7.96 11.28 -5.41
C THR A 72 8.22 12.67 -4.86
N LYS A 73 9.31 12.84 -4.13
CA LYS A 73 9.76 14.16 -3.70
C LYS A 73 10.01 15.05 -4.92
N GLY A 74 9.50 16.27 -4.87
CA GLY A 74 9.58 17.25 -5.97
C GLY A 74 8.38 17.23 -6.92
N SER A 75 7.44 16.27 -6.76
CA SER A 75 6.22 16.25 -7.57
C SER A 75 5.32 17.45 -7.28
N ASN A 76 4.64 17.94 -8.33
CA ASN A 76 3.59 18.93 -8.20
C ASN A 76 2.29 18.27 -7.70
N VAL A 77 1.60 18.93 -6.77
CA VAL A 77 0.32 18.45 -6.23
C VAL A 77 -0.77 18.29 -7.29
N MET A 78 -0.77 19.13 -8.33
CA MET A 78 -1.72 19.05 -9.44
C MET A 78 -1.52 17.73 -10.20
N ASP A 79 -0.28 17.42 -10.58
CA ASP A 79 0.06 16.19 -11.29
C ASP A 79 -0.27 14.94 -10.46
N VAL A 80 0.00 14.97 -9.15
CA VAL A 80 -0.35 13.86 -8.25
C VAL A 80 -1.87 13.70 -8.17
N SER A 81 -2.64 14.80 -8.10
CA SER A 81 -4.10 14.75 -8.06
C SER A 81 -4.69 14.17 -9.35
N ASP A 82 -4.11 14.51 -10.51
CA ASP A 82 -4.53 13.96 -11.81
C ASP A 82 -4.27 12.46 -11.88
N ARG A 83 -3.08 12.01 -11.46
CA ARG A 83 -2.77 10.57 -11.39
C ARG A 83 -3.70 9.80 -10.45
N VAL A 84 -4.14 10.40 -9.34
CA VAL A 84 -5.11 9.77 -8.42
C VAL A 84 -6.45 9.57 -9.10
N LEU A 85 -6.94 10.57 -9.83
CA LEU A 85 -8.19 10.49 -10.59
C LEU A 85 -8.09 9.42 -11.68
N GLU A 86 -7.03 9.47 -12.49
CA GLU A 86 -6.78 8.50 -13.57
C GLU A 86 -6.76 7.05 -13.06
N VAL A 87 -6.04 6.78 -11.97
CA VAL A 87 -5.97 5.44 -11.39
C VAL A 87 -7.35 5.02 -10.86
N ALA A 88 -8.06 5.90 -10.15
CA ALA A 88 -9.39 5.59 -9.63
C ALA A 88 -10.38 5.26 -10.77
N ASP A 89 -10.39 6.06 -11.83
CA ASP A 89 -11.25 5.86 -13.00
C ASP A 89 -10.91 4.55 -13.72
N SER A 90 -9.62 4.24 -13.90
CA SER A 90 -9.17 2.99 -14.54
C SER A 90 -9.58 1.72 -13.78
N GLU A 91 -9.74 1.84 -12.46
CA GLU A 91 -10.15 0.75 -11.56
C GLU A 91 -11.67 0.77 -11.29
N GLY A 92 -12.41 1.72 -11.89
CA GLY A 92 -13.86 1.87 -11.71
C GLY A 92 -14.26 2.34 -10.30
N ILE A 93 -13.36 3.00 -9.57
CA ILE A 93 -13.58 3.47 -8.20
C ILE A 93 -14.06 4.92 -8.24
N LYS A 94 -15.27 5.15 -7.76
CA LYS A 94 -15.81 6.51 -7.59
C LYS A 94 -15.23 7.18 -6.34
N LEU A 95 -14.36 8.17 -6.52
CA LEU A 95 -13.79 8.94 -5.40
C LEU A 95 -14.86 9.75 -4.66
N ARG A 96 -14.65 9.92 -3.34
CA ARG A 96 -15.54 10.71 -2.47
C ARG A 96 -15.41 12.22 -2.64
N GLY A 97 -14.47 12.69 -3.45
CA GLY A 97 -14.26 14.10 -3.70
C GLY A 97 -13.81 14.39 -5.13
N ASN A 98 -14.01 15.63 -5.54
CA ASN A 98 -13.54 16.16 -6.80
C ASN A 98 -12.05 16.54 -6.74
N LYS A 99 -11.48 16.99 -7.86
CA LYS A 99 -10.06 17.36 -7.96
C LYS A 99 -9.61 18.35 -6.88
N SER A 100 -10.39 19.40 -6.60
CA SER A 100 -10.06 20.41 -5.59
C SER A 100 -10.02 19.83 -4.17
N GLU A 101 -10.95 18.92 -3.86
CA GLU A 101 -10.98 18.22 -2.57
C GLU A 101 -9.81 17.25 -2.42
N ILE A 102 -9.42 16.57 -3.50
CA ILE A 102 -8.24 15.70 -3.55
C ILE A 102 -6.97 16.51 -3.32
N ILE A 103 -6.80 17.66 -4.01
CA ILE A 103 -5.66 18.56 -3.81
C ILE A 103 -5.58 19.02 -2.35
N THR A 104 -6.73 19.39 -1.76
CA THR A 104 -6.81 19.78 -0.35
C THR A 104 -6.40 18.64 0.56
N TRP A 105 -6.87 17.42 0.29
CA TRP A 105 -6.49 16.24 1.04
C TRP A 105 -4.97 15.98 0.96
N ILE A 106 -4.36 16.10 -0.23
CA ILE A 106 -2.91 15.92 -0.40
C ILE A 106 -2.14 16.97 0.43
N LYS A 107 -2.56 18.24 0.37
CA LYS A 107 -1.96 19.33 1.15
C LYS A 107 -2.01 19.11 2.67
N TRP A 108 -3.05 18.44 3.17
CA TRP A 108 -3.16 18.11 4.60
C TRP A 108 -2.30 16.93 5.03
N HIS A 109 -2.01 16.00 4.12
CA HIS A 109 -1.33 14.76 4.47
C HIS A 109 0.15 14.77 4.11
N PHE A 110 0.59 15.61 3.16
CA PHE A 110 1.97 15.68 2.71
C PHE A 110 2.65 16.99 3.12
N ASN A 111 3.93 16.90 3.45
CA ASN A 111 4.77 18.07 3.63
C ASN A 111 5.01 18.75 2.26
N MET A 112 4.69 20.04 2.17
CA MET A 112 4.67 20.79 0.93
C MET A 112 5.26 22.18 1.09
N ASP A 113 5.73 22.72 -0.03
CA ASP A 113 6.16 24.10 -0.21
C ASP A 113 5.50 24.61 -1.48
N ASP A 114 4.56 25.53 -1.30
CA ASP A 114 3.62 25.97 -2.33
C ASP A 114 2.88 24.78 -2.98
N LEU A 115 3.22 24.41 -4.22
CA LEU A 115 2.62 23.30 -4.96
C LEU A 115 3.52 22.06 -5.01
N ILE A 116 4.70 22.10 -4.40
CA ILE A 116 5.71 21.06 -4.50
C ILE A 116 5.75 20.20 -3.24
N ILE A 117 5.60 18.89 -3.41
CA ILE A 117 5.68 17.91 -2.31
C ILE A 117 7.14 17.66 -1.96
N LYS A 118 7.49 17.75 -0.66
CA LYS A 118 8.88 17.70 -0.16
C LYS A 118 9.30 16.36 0.43
N GLU A 119 8.39 15.39 0.43
CA GLU A 119 8.62 14.04 0.94
C GLU A 119 8.16 12.97 -0.05
N GLU A 120 8.58 11.73 0.19
CA GLU A 120 8.13 10.56 -0.55
C GLU A 120 6.97 9.88 0.18
N GLY A 121 6.12 9.18 -0.56
CA GLY A 121 5.06 8.38 0.02
C GLY A 121 4.14 7.78 -1.02
N GLY A 122 3.04 7.19 -0.56
CA GLY A 122 2.00 6.66 -1.41
C GLY A 122 0.63 7.22 -1.06
N ILE A 123 -0.27 7.23 -2.02
CA ILE A 123 -1.70 7.47 -1.83
C ILE A 123 -2.42 6.21 -2.25
N VAL A 124 -3.03 5.52 -1.29
CA VAL A 124 -3.90 4.37 -1.54
C VAL A 124 -5.32 4.88 -1.84
N ILE A 125 -5.93 4.34 -2.88
CA ILE A 125 -7.30 4.60 -3.28
C ILE A 125 -8.15 3.42 -2.85
N LYS A 126 -8.98 3.60 -1.80
CA LYS A 126 -9.80 2.52 -1.26
C LYS A 126 -11.05 2.29 -2.11
N ASN A 127 -11.58 1.07 -2.08
CA ASN A 127 -12.81 0.69 -2.78
C ASN A 127 -14.03 1.55 -2.43
N ASP A 128 -14.05 2.18 -1.25
CA ASP A 128 -15.13 3.07 -0.82
C ASP A 128 -14.97 4.53 -1.30
N GLY A 129 -13.97 4.78 -2.15
CA GLY A 129 -13.63 6.07 -2.71
C GLY A 129 -12.82 6.99 -1.80
N SER A 130 -12.41 6.52 -0.61
CA SER A 130 -11.56 7.28 0.30
C SER A 130 -10.07 7.13 -0.02
N LEU A 131 -9.27 8.12 0.40
CA LEU A 131 -7.83 8.16 0.22
C LEU A 131 -7.11 7.90 1.54
N MET A 132 -5.96 7.24 1.47
CA MET A 132 -5.09 7.00 2.62
C MET A 132 -3.63 7.26 2.26
N LYS A 133 -2.93 8.06 3.08
CA LYS A 133 -1.48 8.25 2.92
C LYS A 133 -0.76 7.03 3.47
N VAL A 134 0.27 6.60 2.75
CA VAL A 134 1.21 5.55 3.14
C VAL A 134 2.62 6.14 3.18
N SER A 135 3.39 5.73 4.18
CA SER A 135 4.79 6.15 4.34
C SER A 135 5.70 5.55 3.27
N ASP A 136 6.81 6.24 2.98
CA ASP A 136 7.81 5.80 2.01
C ASP A 136 8.47 4.46 2.41
N ILE A 137 8.65 4.21 3.71
CA ILE A 137 9.19 2.94 4.24
C ILE A 137 8.35 1.75 3.80
N ILE A 138 7.02 1.84 3.92
CA ILE A 138 6.09 0.77 3.51
C ILE A 138 6.05 0.66 1.99
N LEU A 139 6.02 1.80 1.30
CA LEU A 139 6.03 1.83 -0.16
C LEU A 139 7.27 1.14 -0.73
N LYS A 140 8.46 1.42 -0.21
CA LYS A 140 9.74 0.80 -0.64
C LYS A 140 9.71 -0.71 -0.47
N LYS A 141 9.12 -1.21 0.61
CA LYS A 141 8.99 -2.66 0.87
C LYS A 141 8.07 -3.36 -0.11
N ILE A 142 6.90 -2.78 -0.40
CA ILE A 142 6.00 -3.33 -1.42
C ILE A 142 6.61 -3.21 -2.81
N LYS A 143 7.30 -2.11 -3.14
CA LYS A 143 8.01 -1.97 -4.42
C LYS A 143 9.02 -3.08 -4.67
N ALA A 144 9.80 -3.45 -3.67
CA ALA A 144 10.74 -4.58 -3.80
C ALA A 144 10.01 -5.87 -4.19
N LEU A 145 8.83 -6.12 -3.61
CA LEU A 145 7.99 -7.28 -3.93
C LEU A 145 7.31 -7.14 -5.30
N LEU A 146 6.79 -5.95 -5.65
CA LEU A 146 6.19 -5.68 -6.95
C LEU A 146 7.23 -5.82 -8.07
N ASN A 147 8.48 -5.41 -7.87
CA ASN A 147 9.52 -5.61 -8.88
C ASN A 147 9.89 -7.09 -9.03
N GLN A 148 9.87 -7.84 -7.92
CA GLN A 148 10.16 -9.26 -7.92
C GLN A 148 9.05 -10.10 -8.58
N TYR A 149 7.78 -9.71 -8.43
CA TYR A 149 6.62 -10.50 -8.87
C TYR A 149 5.79 -9.84 -9.99
N GLY A 150 6.04 -8.58 -10.31
CA GLY A 150 5.40 -7.79 -11.36
C GLY A 150 6.08 -7.88 -12.73
N GLN A 151 7.19 -8.63 -12.82
CA GLN A 151 7.78 -9.09 -14.09
C GLN A 151 7.02 -10.29 -14.70
N GLN A 152 5.81 -10.58 -14.22
CA GLN A 152 4.88 -11.52 -14.84
C GLN A 152 3.70 -10.77 -15.46
N LYS A 153 3.96 -10.00 -16.51
CA LYS A 153 3.01 -9.70 -17.58
C LYS A 153 3.76 -9.61 -18.90
#